data_AF-A0A7X8CX80-F1
#
_entry.id   AF-A0A7X8CX80-F1
#
_cell.length_a   1.000
_cell.length_b   1.000
_cell.length_c   1.000
_cell.angle_alpha   90.00
_cell.angle_beta   90.00
_cell.angle_gamma   90.00
#
_symmetry.space_group_name_H-M   'P 1'
#
loop_
_entity.id
_entity.type
_entity.pdbx_description
1 polymer ?
#
loop_
_entity_poly.entity_id
_entity_poly.type
_entity_poly.pdbx_seq_one_letter_code
_entity_poly.pdbx_strand_id
1 'polypeptide(L)'
;MAVNNLLPVDIASGDLIRLARTSPLHYTSSGQLGEGSAVKGPSFEDALLKAMDGVNAYQMENTSLVQQMLVDPDSVDAHDVTLAMSRANMSLNIARTVLDRVVRAWRDLINTR
;
A
#
# COMPACT_ATOMS: atom_id res chain seq x y z
N MET A 1 58.96 23.60 41.88
CA MET A 1 58.67 22.63 40.79
C MET A 1 57.31 22.01 41.10
N ALA A 2 56.28 22.39 40.36
CA ALA A 2 54.91 21.89 40.55
C ALA A 2 54.74 20.60 39.73
N VAL A 3 54.49 19.47 40.40
CA VAL A 3 54.25 18.19 39.74
C VAL A 3 52.77 18.15 39.36
N ASN A 4 52.49 18.26 38.06
CA ASN A 4 51.14 18.23 37.51
C ASN A 4 50.63 16.78 37.54
N ASN A 5 49.70 16.48 38.46
CA ASN A 5 49.08 15.17 38.60
C ASN A 5 48.03 14.95 37.49
N LEU A 6 48.50 14.59 36.30
CA LEU A 6 47.65 14.09 35.23
C LEU A 6 47.23 12.66 35.58
N LEU A 7 45.93 12.47 35.77
CA LEU A 7 45.33 11.18 36.04
C LEU A 7 45.73 10.18 34.93
N PRO A 8 46.11 8.93 35.28
CA PRO A 8 46.45 7.92 34.29
C PRO A 8 45.25 7.65 33.38
N VAL A 9 45.50 7.61 32.06
CA VAL A 9 44.50 7.41 31.00
C VAL A 9 43.83 6.02 31.04
N ASP A 10 44.25 5.16 31.97
CA ASP A 10 43.87 3.73 32.05
C ASP A 10 42.57 3.44 32.81
N ILE A 11 41.87 4.48 33.31
CA ILE A 11 40.61 4.30 34.08
C ILE A 11 39.34 4.70 33.31
N ALA A 12 39.46 5.21 32.09
CA ALA A 12 38.30 5.50 31.25
C ALA A 12 37.96 4.29 30.36
N SER A 13 37.42 3.23 30.97
CA SER A 13 36.73 2.19 30.20
C SER A 13 35.34 2.72 29.85
N GLY A 14 35.09 2.97 28.56
CA GLY A 14 33.78 3.36 28.07
C GLY A 14 32.74 2.28 28.39
N ASP A 15 31.57 2.71 28.87
CA ASP A 15 30.46 1.81 29.13
C ASP A 15 29.81 1.37 27.80
N LEU A 16 29.66 0.07 27.61
CA LEU A 16 29.02 -0.51 26.44
C LEU A 16 27.50 -0.44 26.64
N ILE A 17 26.88 0.67 26.24
CA ILE A 17 25.42 0.81 26.30
C ILE A 17 24.78 -0.15 25.28
N ARG A 18 24.28 -1.29 25.78
CA ARG A 18 23.51 -2.24 24.99
C ARG A 18 22.10 -1.70 24.80
N LEU A 19 21.77 -1.29 23.59
CA LEU A 19 20.41 -0.91 23.24
C LEU A 19 19.51 -2.16 23.24
N ALA A 20 18.62 -2.27 24.22
CA ALA A 20 17.61 -3.31 24.24
C ALA A 20 16.60 -3.07 23.11
N ARG A 21 16.42 -4.05 22.21
CA ARG A 21 15.38 -3.98 21.18
C ARG A 21 14.03 -4.25 21.84
N THR A 22 13.16 -3.26 21.87
CA THR A 22 11.79 -3.36 22.40
C THR A 22 10.77 -3.79 21.35
N SER A 23 11.10 -3.69 20.06
CA SER A 23 10.24 -4.07 18.94
C SER A 23 10.97 -4.94 17.91
N PRO A 24 10.31 -5.95 17.31
CA PRO A 24 10.87 -6.78 16.23
C PRO A 24 11.21 -5.99 14.96
N LEU A 25 10.60 -4.81 14.77
CA LEU A 25 10.81 -3.94 13.60
C LEU A 25 12.05 -3.04 13.73
N HIS A 26 12.76 -3.09 14.85
CA HIS A 26 13.99 -2.32 15.02
C HIS A 26 15.14 -2.90 14.19
N TYR A 27 15.95 -2.01 13.62
CA TYR A 27 17.15 -2.38 12.90
C TYR A 27 18.16 -3.09 13.82
N THR A 28 18.84 -4.09 13.28
CA THR A 28 19.96 -4.79 13.90
C THR A 28 21.18 -3.88 13.97
N SER A 29 22.16 -4.25 14.77
CA SER A 29 23.47 -3.59 14.81
C SER A 29 24.24 -3.65 13.48
N SER A 30 23.80 -4.46 12.52
CA SER A 30 24.32 -4.52 11.15
C SER A 30 23.50 -3.66 10.15
N GLY A 31 22.51 -2.90 10.62
CA GLY A 31 21.65 -2.06 9.79
C GLY A 31 20.55 -2.81 9.02
N GLN A 32 20.34 -4.09 9.30
CA GLN A 32 19.28 -4.89 8.69
C GLN A 32 18.01 -4.78 9.54
N LEU A 33 16.81 -4.83 8.96
CA LEU A 33 15.59 -4.98 9.76
C LEU A 33 15.72 -6.29 10.58
N GLY A 34 15.36 -6.25 11.88
CA GLY A 34 15.31 -7.47 12.69
C GLY A 34 14.44 -8.54 12.02
N GLU A 35 14.68 -9.82 12.32
CA GLU A 35 13.92 -10.99 11.82
C GLU A 35 12.42 -10.99 12.25
N GLY A 36 11.72 -9.86 12.16
CA GLY A 36 10.30 -9.87 11.90
C GLY A 36 10.13 -10.27 10.45
N SER A 37 9.60 -11.48 10.24
CA SER A 37 9.20 -12.04 8.95
C SER A 37 8.84 -10.93 7.97
N ALA A 38 9.58 -10.83 6.86
CA ALA A 38 9.19 -9.98 5.75
C ALA A 38 7.79 -10.43 5.33
N VAL A 39 6.76 -9.75 5.82
CA VAL A 39 5.38 -9.96 5.40
C VAL A 39 5.40 -9.57 3.94
N LYS A 40 5.48 -10.57 3.05
CA LYS A 40 5.28 -10.36 1.63
C LYS A 40 3.88 -9.78 1.51
N GLY A 41 3.81 -8.48 1.27
CA GLY A 41 2.56 -7.83 0.90
C GLY A 41 1.96 -8.49 -0.34
N PRO A 42 0.67 -8.27 -0.60
CA PRO A 42 0.02 -8.78 -1.80
C PRO A 42 0.83 -8.38 -3.04
N SER A 43 0.95 -9.30 -3.99
CA SER A 43 1.63 -9.02 -5.24
C SER A 43 0.85 -7.97 -6.04
N PHE A 44 1.50 -7.40 -7.05
CA PHE A 44 0.81 -6.52 -7.99
C PHE A 44 -0.36 -7.22 -8.68
N GLU A 45 -0.20 -8.51 -9.02
CA GLU A 45 -1.27 -9.33 -9.59
C GLU A 45 -2.47 -9.44 -8.64
N ASP A 46 -2.22 -9.76 -7.37
CA ASP A 46 -3.28 -9.85 -6.35
C ASP A 46 -4.01 -8.50 -6.19
N ALA A 47 -3.26 -7.40 -6.17
CA ALA A 47 -3.84 -6.06 -6.08
C ALA A 47 -4.66 -5.70 -7.33
N LEU A 48 -4.22 -6.11 -8.51
CA LEU A 48 -4.92 -5.87 -9.77
C LEU A 48 -6.21 -6.69 -9.85
N LEU A 49 -6.16 -7.99 -9.53
CA LEU A 49 -7.34 -8.85 -9.50
C LEU A 49 -8.37 -8.31 -8.51
N LYS A 50 -7.94 -7.95 -7.30
CA LYS A 50 -8.79 -7.32 -6.29
C LYS A 50 -9.41 -6.00 -6.78
N ALA A 51 -8.65 -5.19 -7.52
CA ALA A 51 -9.17 -3.96 -8.10
C ALA A 51 -10.22 -4.24 -9.19
N MET A 52 -10.03 -5.28 -10.02
CA MET A 52 -11.02 -5.70 -11.02
C MET A 52 -12.31 -6.21 -10.37
N ASP A 53 -12.20 -6.99 -9.28
CA ASP A 53 -13.35 -7.40 -8.48
C ASP A 53 -14.10 -6.18 -7.92
N GLY A 54 -13.36 -5.17 -7.45
CA GLY A 54 -13.91 -3.90 -7.00
C GLY A 54 -14.69 -3.15 -8.09
N VAL A 55 -14.15 -3.08 -9.32
CA VAL A 55 -14.85 -2.47 -10.47
C VAL A 55 -16.16 -3.22 -10.73
N ASN A 56 -16.15 -4.55 -10.74
CA ASN A 56 -17.35 -5.34 -10.94
C ASN A 56 -18.39 -5.10 -9.83
N ALA A 57 -17.94 -5.04 -8.57
CA ALA A 57 -18.81 -4.74 -7.44
C ALA A 57 -19.50 -3.37 -7.59
N TYR A 58 -18.77 -2.32 -7.98
CA TYR A 58 -19.37 -1.00 -8.23
C TYR A 58 -20.37 -1.01 -9.37
N GLN A 59 -20.15 -1.82 -10.42
CA GLN A 59 -21.12 -1.98 -11.51
C GLN A 59 -22.41 -2.65 -11.02
N MET A 60 -22.30 -3.73 -10.25
CA MET A 60 -23.45 -4.44 -9.69
C MET A 60 -24.24 -3.57 -8.71
N GLU A 61 -23.54 -2.84 -7.82
CA GLU A 61 -24.15 -1.89 -6.88
C GLU A 61 -24.93 -0.81 -7.64
N ASN A 62 -24.33 -0.20 -8.66
CA ASN A 62 -24.99 0.78 -9.50
C ASN A 62 -26.26 0.21 -10.18
N THR A 63 -26.17 -0.99 -10.77
CA THR A 63 -27.35 -1.64 -11.37
C THR A 63 -28.45 -1.88 -10.34
N SER A 64 -28.09 -2.35 -9.14
CA SER A 64 -29.05 -2.58 -8.06
C SER A 64 -29.74 -1.29 -7.62
N LEU A 65 -28.97 -0.22 -7.39
CA LEU A 65 -29.51 1.06 -6.94
C LEU A 65 -30.39 1.73 -8.01
N VAL A 66 -29.99 1.66 -9.28
CA VAL A 66 -30.82 2.16 -10.39
C VAL A 66 -32.11 1.35 -10.50
N GLN A 67 -32.04 0.02 -10.39
CA GLN A 67 -33.24 -0.83 -10.42
C GLN A 67 -34.16 -0.50 -9.25
N GLN A 68 -33.61 -0.32 -8.04
CA GLN A 68 -34.41 -0.04 -6.86
C GLN A 68 -35.04 1.36 -6.92
N MET A 69 -34.32 2.36 -7.45
CA MET A 69 -34.88 3.69 -7.73
C MET A 69 -36.06 3.64 -8.70
N LEU A 70 -36.05 2.72 -9.67
CA LEU A 70 -37.15 2.55 -10.63
C LEU A 70 -38.37 1.82 -10.04
N VAL A 71 -38.15 0.87 -9.13
CA VAL A 71 -39.20 0.03 -8.55
C VAL A 71 -39.83 0.68 -7.33
N ASP A 72 -39.00 1.27 -6.45
CA ASP A 72 -39.41 1.90 -5.19
C ASP A 72 -38.54 3.15 -4.93
N PRO A 73 -38.87 4.29 -5.56
CA PRO A 73 -38.06 5.50 -5.52
C PRO A 73 -37.91 6.10 -4.12
N ASP A 74 -38.87 5.87 -3.22
CA ASP A 74 -38.82 6.42 -1.85
C ASP A 74 -37.88 5.61 -0.92
N SER A 75 -37.48 4.40 -1.35
CA SER A 75 -36.56 3.53 -0.60
C SER A 75 -35.08 3.83 -0.81
N VAL A 76 -34.73 4.73 -1.74
CA VAL A 76 -33.34 5.00 -2.14
C VAL A 76 -33.10 6.50 -2.32
N ASP A 77 -31.97 7.01 -1.83
CA ASP A 77 -31.58 8.40 -2.06
C ASP A 77 -31.05 8.57 -3.50
N ALA A 78 -31.60 9.55 -4.24
CA ALA A 78 -31.14 9.88 -5.59
C ALA A 78 -29.65 10.29 -5.65
N HIS A 79 -29.12 10.86 -4.56
CA HIS A 79 -27.70 11.18 -4.41
C HIS A 79 -26.84 9.90 -4.37
N ASP A 80 -27.28 8.87 -3.65
CA ASP A 80 -26.56 7.60 -3.55
C ASP A 80 -26.53 6.87 -4.89
N VAL A 81 -27.64 6.90 -5.64
CA VAL A 81 -27.68 6.39 -7.02
C VAL A 81 -26.68 7.13 -7.90
N THR A 82 -26.66 8.47 -7.83
CA THR A 82 -25.73 9.30 -8.61
C THR A 82 -24.27 9.02 -8.23
N LEU A 83 -24.00 8.85 -6.93
CA LEU A 83 -22.68 8.53 -6.41
C LEU A 83 -22.23 7.14 -6.88
N ALA A 84 -23.11 6.15 -6.85
CA ALA A 84 -22.85 4.81 -7.36
C ALA A 84 -22.59 4.82 -8.87
N MET A 85 -23.38 5.55 -9.64
CA MET A 85 -23.14 5.77 -11.08
C MET A 85 -21.77 6.41 -11.33
N SER A 86 -21.40 7.44 -10.54
CA SER A 86 -20.11 8.11 -10.64
C SER A 86 -18.94 7.16 -10.33
N ARG A 87 -19.04 6.39 -9.24
CA ARG A 87 -18.05 5.37 -8.84
C ARG A 87 -17.90 4.28 -9.90
N ALA A 88 -19.00 3.75 -10.41
CA ALA A 88 -19.00 2.72 -11.46
C ALA A 88 -18.33 3.23 -12.75
N ASN A 89 -18.67 4.44 -13.20
CA ASN A 89 -18.06 5.03 -14.39
C ASN A 89 -16.57 5.35 -14.19
N MET A 90 -16.21 5.96 -13.06
CA MET A 90 -14.82 6.33 -12.78
C MET A 90 -13.93 5.09 -12.65
N SER A 91 -14.38 4.07 -11.91
CA SER A 91 -13.64 2.82 -11.74
C SER A 91 -13.42 2.08 -13.07
N LEU A 92 -14.44 2.03 -13.94
CA LEU A 92 -14.32 1.46 -15.28
C LEU A 92 -13.34 2.24 -16.17
N ASN A 93 -13.37 3.58 -16.12
CA ASN A 93 -12.45 4.43 -16.88
C ASN A 93 -11.00 4.24 -16.44
N ILE A 94 -10.76 4.12 -15.13
CA ILE A 94 -9.44 3.80 -14.58
C ILE A 94 -8.99 2.41 -15.07
N ALA A 95 -9.86 1.40 -14.95
CA ALA A 95 -9.56 0.04 -15.40
C ALA A 95 -9.19 -0.01 -16.89
N ARG A 96 -9.94 0.69 -17.75
CA ARG A 96 -9.65 0.81 -19.17
C ARG A 96 -8.28 1.45 -19.40
N THR A 97 -7.98 2.55 -18.71
CA THR A 97 -6.71 3.27 -18.85
C THR A 97 -5.51 2.39 -18.46
N VAL A 98 -5.64 1.63 -17.37
CA VAL A 98 -4.62 0.68 -16.94
C VAL A 98 -4.44 -0.44 -17.96
N LEU A 99 -5.55 -1.05 -18.42
CA LEU A 99 -5.52 -2.11 -19.42
C LEU A 99 -4.86 -1.64 -20.72
N ASP A 100 -5.22 -0.45 -21.21
CA ASP A 100 -4.63 0.15 -22.40
C ASP A 100 -3.12 0.34 -22.24
N ARG A 101 -2.67 0.76 -21.05
CA ARG A 101 -1.24 0.91 -20.76
C ARG A 101 -0.51 -0.42 -20.75
N VAL A 102 -1.11 -1.47 -20.17
CA VAL A 102 -0.55 -2.83 -20.15
C VAL A 102 -0.44 -3.39 -21.57
N VAL A 103 -1.50 -3.26 -22.38
CA VAL A 103 -1.49 -3.72 -23.78
C VAL A 103 -0.44 -3.00 -24.60
N ARG A 104 -0.28 -1.67 -24.42
CA ARG A 104 0.78 -0.90 -25.08
C ARG A 104 2.17 -1.37 -24.66
N ALA A 105 2.41 -1.49 -23.36
CA ALA A 105 3.70 -1.95 -22.83
C ALA A 105 4.08 -3.35 -23.37
N TRP A 106 3.10 -4.25 -23.49
CA TRP A 106 3.32 -5.57 -24.08
C TRP A 106 3.65 -5.51 -25.57
N ARG A 107 2.95 -4.67 -26.35
CA ARG A 107 3.26 -4.45 -27.76
C ARG A 107 4.66 -3.86 -27.94
N ASP A 108 5.03 -2.89 -27.10
CA ASP A 108 6.36 -2.28 -27.12
C ASP A 108 7.44 -3.33 -26.83
N LEU A 109 7.24 -4.20 -25.83
CA LEU A 109 8.17 -5.28 -25.50
C LEU A 109 8.43 -6.24 -26.68
N ILE A 110 7.39 -6.60 -27.44
CA ILE A 110 7.50 -7.53 -28.57
C ILE A 110 8.07 -6.85 -29.81
N ASN A 111 7.71 -5.60 -30.06
CA ASN A 111 8.15 -4.84 -31.23
C ASN A 111 9.56 -4.25 -31.08
N THR A 112 10.17 -4.29 -29.90
CA THR A 112 11.57 -3.85 -29.67
C THR A 112 12.59 -4.92 -30.12
N ARG A 113 12.21 -5.82 -31.03
CA ARG A 113 13.08 -6.85 -31.64
C ARG A 113 13.23 -6.61 -33.13
#